data_AF-A0A1P8K9R0-F1
#
_entry.id   AF-A0A1P8K9R0-F1
#
_cell.length_a   1.000
_cell.length_b   1.000
_cell.length_c   1.000
_cell.angle_alpha   90.00
_cell.angle_beta   90.00
_cell.angle_gamma   90.00
#
_symmetry.space_group_name_H-M   'P 1'
#
loop_
_entity.id
_entity.type
_entity.pdbx_description
1 polymer ?
#
loop_
_entity_poly.entity_id
_entity_poly.type
_entity_poly.pdbx_seq_one_letter_code
_entity_poly.pdbx_strand_id
1 'polypeptide(L)'
;MRRIVLCTSVLALPLAFLLWVQWPLRDLVQAHARLANDWGQVVFAIYAAVAVSAATVAGTHLAAHGSTTDTTHGPRWKAWATLLCVAPWAVFLLWVGVPQAWASLTQMEKFPETFTPGYFLLRWALVLLAALALWQSVVQLMRRAAPSA
;
A
#
# COMPACT_ATOMS: atom_id res chain seq x y z
N MET A 1 4.89 -0.06 12.77
CA MET A 1 4.96 1.01 11.76
C MET A 1 6.37 1.51 11.49
N ARG A 2 7.08 2.21 12.40
CA ARG A 2 8.36 2.88 12.07
C ARG A 2 9.42 1.97 11.42
N ARG A 3 9.63 0.75 11.95
CA ARG A 3 10.55 -0.24 11.37
C ARG A 3 10.12 -0.71 9.98
N ILE A 4 8.83 -0.99 9.80
CA ILE A 4 8.25 -1.42 8.51
C ILE A 4 8.46 -0.31 7.46
N VAL A 5 8.18 0.95 7.81
CA VAL A 5 8.39 2.10 6.92
C VAL A 5 9.85 2.26 6.52
N LEU A 6 10.79 2.11 7.47
CA LEU A 6 12.22 2.12 7.19
C LEU A 6 12.62 1.00 6.20
N CYS A 7 12.22 -0.24 6.47
CA CYS A 7 12.51 -1.35 5.56
C CYS A 7 11.92 -1.12 4.16
N THR A 8 10.68 -0.61 4.09
CA THR A 8 10.02 -0.35 2.81
C THR A 8 10.56 0.88 2.09
N SER A 9 11.11 1.87 2.80
CA SER A 9 11.71 3.06 2.15
C SER A 9 12.90 2.71 1.26
N VAL A 10 13.61 1.61 1.56
CA VAL A 10 14.70 1.10 0.70
C VAL A 10 14.17 0.70 -0.68
N LEU A 11 12.90 0.29 -0.79
CA LEU A 11 12.27 -0.05 -2.08
C LEU A 11 12.09 1.15 -3.01
N ALA A 12 12.18 2.39 -2.51
CA ALA A 12 12.11 3.57 -3.36
C ALA A 12 13.25 3.63 -4.39
N LEU A 13 14.45 3.15 -4.02
CA LEU A 13 15.60 3.10 -4.92
C LEU A 13 15.42 2.13 -6.10
N PRO A 14 15.14 0.82 -5.89
CA PRO A 14 14.90 -0.09 -7.00
C PRO A 14 13.63 0.30 -7.78
N LEU A 15 12.61 0.86 -7.14
CA LEU A 15 11.43 1.37 -7.84
C LEU A 15 11.78 2.51 -8.80
N ALA A 16 12.51 3.52 -8.32
CA ALA A 16 12.94 4.64 -9.16
C ALA A 16 13.81 4.17 -10.32
N PHE A 17 14.73 3.24 -10.06
CA PHE A 17 15.54 2.61 -11.09
C PHE A 17 14.69 1.86 -12.13
N LEU A 18 13.72 1.05 -11.69
CA LEU A 18 12.84 0.29 -12.58
C LEU A 18 11.96 1.20 -13.45
N LEU A 19 11.43 2.29 -12.89
CA LEU A 19 10.66 3.28 -13.65
C LEU A 19 11.54 4.02 -14.65
N TRP A 20 12.76 4.38 -14.25
CA TRP A 20 13.70 5.04 -15.14
C TRP A 20 14.14 4.12 -16.28
N VAL A 21 14.51 2.87 -15.99
CA VAL A 21 15.05 1.92 -16.97
C VAL A 21 14.00 1.41 -17.96
N GLN A 22 12.71 1.55 -17.66
CA GLN A 22 11.64 1.27 -18.62
C GLN A 22 11.75 2.12 -19.88
N TRP A 23 12.09 3.40 -19.76
CA TRP A 23 12.25 4.30 -20.91
C TRP A 23 13.36 3.86 -21.88
N PRO A 24 14.63 3.68 -21.46
CA PRO A 24 15.70 3.26 -22.37
C PRO A 24 15.49 1.83 -22.89
N LEU A 25 14.94 0.93 -22.09
CA LEU A 25 14.60 -0.42 -22.55
C LEU A 25 13.52 -0.42 -23.63
N ARG A 26 12.55 0.50 -23.52
CA ARG A 26 11.49 0.66 -24.52
C ARG A 26 12.02 1.33 -25.78
N ASP A 27 12.71 2.47 -25.65
CA ASP A 27 12.95 3.37 -26.79
C ASP A 27 14.31 3.14 -27.45
N LEU A 28 15.35 2.72 -26.70
CA LEU A 28 16.70 2.49 -27.24
C LEU A 28 16.93 1.00 -27.55
N VAL A 29 16.59 0.13 -26.60
CA VAL A 29 16.86 -1.32 -26.72
C VAL A 29 15.69 -2.05 -27.38
N GLN A 30 14.47 -1.51 -27.31
CA GLN A 30 13.24 -2.10 -27.83
C GLN A 30 12.97 -3.53 -27.28
N ALA A 31 13.47 -3.84 -26.08
CA ALA A 31 13.34 -5.15 -25.46
C ALA A 31 13.30 -5.05 -23.92
N HIS A 32 12.72 -6.06 -23.26
CA HIS A 32 12.66 -6.18 -21.79
C HIS A 32 11.95 -5.05 -21.02
N ALA A 33 11.38 -4.04 -21.68
CA ALA A 33 10.61 -2.98 -21.02
C ALA A 33 9.43 -3.55 -20.21
N ARG A 34 8.75 -4.59 -20.72
CA ARG A 34 7.67 -5.27 -20.00
C ARG A 34 8.15 -5.99 -18.74
N LEU A 35 9.32 -6.61 -18.75
CA LEU A 35 9.93 -7.23 -17.57
C LEU A 35 10.22 -6.18 -16.49
N ALA A 36 10.80 -5.04 -16.87
CA ALA A 36 11.04 -3.93 -15.95
C ALA A 36 9.74 -3.35 -15.38
N ASN A 37 8.67 -3.33 -16.18
CA ASN A 37 7.34 -2.94 -15.74
C ASN A 37 6.76 -3.94 -14.71
N ASP A 38 6.79 -5.24 -14.97
CA ASP A 38 6.23 -6.24 -14.06
C ASP A 38 6.88 -6.17 -12.67
N TRP A 39 8.21 -6.10 -12.62
CA TRP A 39 8.93 -5.91 -11.37
C TRP A 39 8.66 -4.54 -10.74
N GLY A 40 8.55 -3.49 -11.56
CA GLY A 40 8.16 -2.16 -11.12
C GLY A 40 6.80 -2.18 -10.42
N GLN A 41 5.82 -2.90 -10.96
CA GLN A 41 4.49 -3.05 -10.38
C GLN A 41 4.53 -3.79 -9.04
N VAL A 42 5.30 -4.88 -8.93
CA VAL A 42 5.47 -5.62 -7.66
C VAL A 42 6.06 -4.73 -6.58
N VAL A 43 7.19 -4.07 -6.88
CA VAL A 43 7.88 -3.21 -5.92
C VAL A 43 7.00 -2.02 -5.54
N PHE A 44 6.35 -1.40 -6.52
CA PHE A 44 5.42 -0.30 -6.31
C PHE A 44 4.25 -0.70 -5.41
N ALA A 45 3.61 -1.84 -5.67
CA ALA A 45 2.44 -2.26 -4.90
C ALA A 45 2.78 -2.46 -3.41
N ILE A 46 3.90 -3.11 -3.12
CA ILE A 46 4.38 -3.32 -1.74
C ILE A 46 4.76 -1.97 -1.10
N TYR A 47 5.50 -1.13 -1.83
CA TYR A 47 5.89 0.19 -1.37
C TYR A 47 4.66 1.06 -1.04
N ALA A 48 3.71 1.14 -1.97
CA ALA A 48 2.48 1.91 -1.83
C ALA A 48 1.62 1.41 -0.67
N ALA A 49 1.48 0.09 -0.49
CA ALA A 49 0.73 -0.49 0.61
C ALA A 49 1.20 0.06 1.98
N VAL A 50 2.51 0.10 2.19
CA VAL A 50 3.09 0.62 3.43
C VAL A 50 3.10 2.14 3.47
N ALA A 51 3.48 2.80 2.37
CA ALA A 51 3.61 4.26 2.32
C ALA A 51 2.26 4.97 2.53
N VAL A 52 1.18 4.48 1.92
CA VAL A 52 -0.17 5.03 2.10
C VAL A 52 -0.63 4.89 3.55
N SER A 53 -0.43 3.73 4.17
CA SER A 53 -0.75 3.55 5.58
C SER A 53 0.12 4.41 6.50
N ALA A 54 1.41 4.56 6.18
CA ALA A 54 2.32 5.42 6.93
C ALA A 54 1.93 6.90 6.84
N ALA A 55 1.60 7.39 5.64
CA ALA A 55 1.13 8.76 5.41
C ALA A 55 -0.20 9.02 6.14
N THR A 56 -1.08 8.02 6.18
CA THR A 56 -2.34 8.10 6.95
C THR A 56 -2.07 8.24 8.44
N VAL A 57 -1.16 7.45 8.99
CA VAL A 57 -0.79 7.52 10.41
C VAL A 57 -0.08 8.84 10.75
N ALA A 58 0.75 9.36 9.85
CA ALA A 58 1.46 10.62 10.04
C ALA A 58 0.57 11.85 9.79
N GLY A 59 -0.63 11.67 9.22
CA GLY A 59 -1.51 12.79 8.85
C GLY A 59 -0.96 13.65 7.72
N THR A 60 -0.05 13.12 6.91
CA THR A 60 0.69 13.86 5.86
C THR A 60 0.03 13.74 4.48
N HIS A 61 -1.23 13.32 4.41
CA HIS A 61 -1.98 13.34 3.15
C HIS A 61 -2.09 14.78 2.65
N LEU A 62 -1.87 14.98 1.35
CA LEU A 62 -2.11 16.25 0.68
C LEU A 62 -3.60 16.59 0.78
N ALA A 63 -3.98 17.35 1.81
CA ALA A 63 -5.33 17.85 1.98
C ALA A 63 -5.47 19.16 1.21
N ALA A 64 -6.59 19.33 0.50
CA ALA A 64 -6.93 20.59 -0.18
C ALA A 64 -7.06 21.79 0.78
N HIS A 65 -7.12 21.52 2.09
CA HIS A 65 -7.09 22.55 3.12
C HIS A 65 -5.64 22.74 3.53
N GLY A 66 -5.11 23.93 3.25
CA GLY A 66 -3.78 24.35 3.68
C GLY A 66 -3.58 24.06 5.16
N SER A 67 -2.34 23.73 5.51
CA SER A 67 -1.86 23.47 6.87
C SER A 67 -2.53 24.44 7.86
N THR A 68 -3.62 24.00 8.45
CA THR A 68 -4.20 24.67 9.61
C THR A 68 -3.42 24.09 10.76
N THR A 69 -2.33 24.81 11.06
CA THR A 69 -1.64 24.75 12.34
C THR A 69 -2.65 24.56 13.46
N ASP A 70 -2.33 23.60 14.33
CA ASP A 70 -2.83 23.53 15.70
C ASP A 70 -4.26 23.00 15.90
N THR A 71 -4.38 21.67 16.00
CA THR A 71 -5.05 21.06 17.15
C THR A 71 -4.47 19.67 17.34
N THR A 72 -3.73 19.50 18.43
CA THR A 72 -3.12 18.25 18.87
C THR A 72 -4.14 17.10 19.01
N HIS A 73 -5.44 17.39 19.00
CA HIS A 73 -6.55 16.44 19.09
C HIS A 73 -7.61 16.73 18.01
N GLY A 74 -7.40 16.22 16.79
CA GLY A 74 -8.47 16.18 15.80
C GLY A 74 -9.72 15.47 16.36
N PRO A 75 -10.94 15.95 16.07
CA PRO A 75 -12.14 15.54 16.79
C PRO A 75 -12.42 14.04 16.68
N ARG A 76 -12.91 13.41 17.77
CA ARG A 76 -13.13 11.96 17.89
C ARG A 76 -14.03 11.40 16.78
N TRP A 77 -14.95 12.21 16.24
CA TRP A 77 -15.81 11.81 15.12
C TRP A 77 -15.01 11.43 13.86
N LYS A 78 -13.82 12.02 13.62
CA LYS A 78 -12.98 11.66 12.47
C LYS A 78 -12.53 10.20 12.53
N ALA A 79 -12.17 9.70 13.71
CA ALA A 79 -11.77 8.29 13.88
C ALA A 79 -12.94 7.33 13.64
N TRP A 80 -14.14 7.69 14.12
CA TRP A 80 -15.36 6.94 13.82
C TRP A 80 -15.71 6.97 12.34
N ALA A 81 -15.61 8.12 11.69
CA ALA A 81 -15.82 8.25 10.25
C ALA A 81 -14.82 7.39 9.46
N THR A 82 -13.53 7.42 9.81
CA THR A 82 -12.53 6.54 9.17
C THR A 82 -12.85 5.07 9.41
N LEU A 83 -13.25 4.68 10.62
CA LEU A 83 -13.62 3.30 10.89
C LEU A 83 -14.84 2.86 10.06
N LEU A 84 -15.93 3.62 10.10
CA LEU A 84 -17.17 3.28 9.41
C LEU A 84 -17.03 3.33 7.88
N CYS A 85 -16.21 4.24 7.37
CA CYS A 85 -16.01 4.38 5.92
C CYS A 85 -14.90 3.49 5.36
N VAL A 86 -13.94 3.01 6.16
CA VAL A 86 -12.81 2.20 5.66
C VAL A 86 -12.91 0.75 6.10
N ALA A 87 -13.30 0.47 7.35
CA ALA A 87 -13.26 -0.89 7.88
C ALA A 87 -14.18 -1.88 7.15
N PRO A 88 -15.44 -1.54 6.78
CA PRO A 88 -16.29 -2.47 6.04
C PRO A 88 -15.68 -2.91 4.71
N TRP A 89 -15.10 -1.95 3.97
CA TRP A 89 -14.44 -2.22 2.70
C TRP A 89 -13.14 -2.99 2.87
N ALA A 90 -12.34 -2.66 3.88
CA ALA A 90 -11.11 -3.40 4.18
C ALA A 90 -11.43 -4.86 4.57
N VAL A 91 -12.45 -5.09 5.38
CA VAL A 91 -12.92 -6.44 5.75
C VAL A 91 -13.43 -7.19 4.51
N PHE A 92 -14.24 -6.54 3.66
CA PHE A 92 -14.72 -7.13 2.42
C PHE A 92 -13.56 -7.50 1.48
N LEU A 93 -12.59 -6.61 1.30
CA LEU A 93 -11.39 -6.87 0.50
C LEU A 93 -10.55 -8.02 1.05
N LEU A 94 -10.44 -8.16 2.38
CA LEU A 94 -9.75 -9.29 2.98
C LEU A 94 -10.53 -10.59 2.75
N TRP A 95 -11.85 -10.58 2.92
CA TRP A 95 -12.70 -11.75 2.75
C TRP A 95 -12.64 -12.29 1.31
N VAL A 96 -12.72 -11.41 0.31
CA VAL A 96 -12.67 -11.80 -1.10
C VAL A 96 -11.23 -12.01 -1.58
N GLY A 97 -10.31 -11.16 -1.14
CA GLY A 97 -8.94 -11.11 -1.65
C GLY A 97 -8.02 -12.19 -1.11
N VAL A 98 -8.18 -12.61 0.15
CA VAL A 98 -7.29 -13.63 0.76
C VAL A 98 -7.40 -15.00 0.06
N PRO A 99 -8.60 -15.56 -0.19
CA PRO A 99 -8.72 -16.83 -0.90
C PRO A 99 -8.11 -16.76 -2.31
N GLN A 100 -8.30 -15.64 -3.01
CA GLN A 100 -7.73 -15.43 -4.33
C GLN A 100 -6.20 -15.31 -4.27
N ALA A 101 -5.65 -14.50 -3.35
CA ALA A 101 -4.20 -14.36 -3.17
C ALA A 101 -3.54 -15.69 -2.78
N TRP A 102 -4.23 -16.52 -2.00
CA TRP A 102 -3.78 -17.86 -1.64
C TRP A 102 -3.75 -18.78 -2.85
N ALA A 103 -4.84 -18.86 -3.62
CA ALA A 103 -4.90 -19.65 -4.85
C ALA A 103 -3.84 -19.22 -5.87
N SER A 104 -3.58 -17.92 -5.99
CA SER A 104 -2.54 -17.40 -6.87
C SER A 104 -1.13 -17.74 -6.40
N LEU A 105 -0.89 -17.77 -5.09
CA LEU A 105 0.39 -18.19 -4.53
C LEU A 105 0.64 -19.67 -4.81
N THR A 106 -0.37 -20.54 -4.60
CA THR A 106 -0.24 -21.98 -4.87
C THR A 106 -0.03 -22.27 -6.35
N GLN A 107 -0.62 -21.47 -7.24
CA GLN A 107 -0.44 -21.58 -8.69
C GLN A 107 0.82 -20.85 -9.20
N MET A 108 1.56 -20.16 -8.32
CA MET A 108 2.66 -19.26 -8.68
C MET A 108 2.29 -18.34 -9.86
N GLU A 109 1.15 -17.66 -9.73
CA GLU A 109 0.52 -16.90 -10.83
C GLU A 109 1.54 -15.96 -11.49
N LYS A 110 1.59 -16.07 -12.82
CA LYS A 110 2.50 -15.33 -13.68
C LYS A 110 1.77 -14.17 -14.34
N PHE A 111 2.51 -13.16 -14.76
CA PHE A 111 1.94 -12.09 -15.58
C PHE A 111 1.47 -12.68 -16.93
N PRO A 112 0.26 -12.34 -17.41
CA PRO A 112 -0.34 -12.98 -18.58
C PRO A 112 0.40 -12.67 -19.89
N GLU A 113 1.00 -11.48 -20.00
CA GLU A 113 1.66 -11.02 -21.24
C GLU A 113 3.13 -11.47 -21.36
N THR A 114 3.81 -11.65 -20.23
CA THR A 114 5.26 -11.89 -20.16
C THR A 114 5.61 -13.24 -19.55
N PHE A 115 4.63 -13.93 -18.95
CA PHE A 115 4.81 -15.18 -18.22
C PHE A 115 5.86 -15.12 -17.10
N THR A 116 6.12 -13.92 -16.58
CA THR A 116 7.07 -13.69 -15.48
C THR A 116 6.44 -14.08 -14.15
N PRO A 117 7.17 -14.73 -13.25
CA PRO A 117 6.66 -15.03 -11.92
C PRO A 117 6.54 -13.73 -11.11
N GLY A 118 5.48 -13.61 -10.31
CA GLY A 118 5.34 -12.51 -9.35
C GLY A 118 3.99 -11.83 -9.30
N TYR A 119 3.06 -12.17 -10.21
CA TYR A 119 1.72 -11.58 -10.17
C TYR A 119 0.97 -11.90 -8.86
N PHE A 120 1.23 -13.08 -8.28
CA PHE A 120 0.72 -13.41 -6.94
C PHE A 120 1.16 -12.40 -5.85
N LEU A 121 2.35 -11.78 -5.98
CA LEU A 121 2.82 -10.76 -5.04
C LEU A 121 1.97 -9.49 -5.10
N LEU A 122 1.41 -9.14 -6.27
CA LEU A 122 0.48 -8.01 -6.38
C LEU A 122 -0.80 -8.27 -5.57
N ARG A 123 -1.33 -9.49 -5.64
CA ARG A 123 -2.52 -9.87 -4.85
C ARG A 123 -2.22 -9.83 -3.36
N TRP A 124 -1.05 -10.29 -2.94
CA TRP A 124 -0.62 -10.18 -1.55
C TRP A 124 -0.35 -8.74 -1.11
N ALA A 125 0.15 -7.88 -2.00
CA ALA A 125 0.29 -6.46 -1.72
C ALA A 125 -1.07 -5.77 -1.52
N LEU A 126 -2.09 -6.16 -2.28
CA LEU A 126 -3.46 -5.70 -2.07
C LEU A 126 -4.03 -6.17 -0.72
N VAL A 127 -3.84 -7.44 -0.37
CA VAL A 127 -4.23 -7.98 0.94
C VAL A 127 -3.50 -7.25 2.07
N LEU A 128 -2.20 -6.98 1.91
CA LEU A 128 -1.40 -6.22 2.86
C LEU A 128 -1.94 -4.80 3.04
N LEU A 129 -2.24 -4.09 1.95
CA LEU A 129 -2.84 -2.76 1.98
C LEU A 129 -4.17 -2.78 2.76
N ALA A 130 -5.06 -3.73 2.47
CA ALA A 130 -6.34 -3.86 3.16
C ALA A 130 -6.15 -4.18 4.66
N ALA A 131 -5.22 -5.07 5.00
CA ALA A 131 -4.90 -5.41 6.39
C ALA A 131 -4.35 -4.19 7.16
N LEU A 132 -3.42 -3.43 6.55
CA LEU A 132 -2.90 -2.20 7.14
C LEU A 132 -3.98 -1.12 7.26
N ALA A 133 -4.89 -1.03 6.29
CA ALA A 133 -6.01 -0.10 6.30
C ALA A 133 -7.05 -0.39 7.40
N LEU A 134 -7.29 -1.67 7.68
CA LEU A 134 -8.13 -2.09 8.81
C LEU A 134 -7.41 -1.88 10.15
N TRP A 135 -6.15 -2.27 10.23
CA TRP A 135 -5.34 -2.08 11.43
C TRP A 135 -5.26 -0.62 11.84
N GLN A 136 -5.02 0.29 10.89
CA GLN A 136 -4.94 1.73 11.19
C GLN A 136 -6.26 2.30 11.69
N SER A 137 -7.42 1.88 11.13
CA SER A 137 -8.71 2.44 11.53
C SER A 137 -9.07 2.02 12.96
N VAL A 138 -8.76 0.78 13.33
CA VAL A 138 -8.91 0.27 14.70
C VAL A 138 -7.96 0.99 15.67
N VAL A 139 -6.67 1.10 15.33
CA VAL A 139 -5.67 1.75 16.20
C VAL A 139 -5.98 3.24 16.42
N GLN A 140 -6.47 3.95 15.39
CA GLN A 140 -6.89 5.34 15.54
C GLN A 140 -8.04 5.50 16.55
N LEU A 141 -9.01 4.59 16.54
CA LEU A 141 -10.08 4.59 17.52
C LEU A 141 -9.55 4.29 18.93
N MET A 142 -8.72 3.25 19.09
CA MET A 142 -8.15 2.84 20.38
C MET A 142 -7.31 3.95 21.03
N ARG A 143 -6.44 4.62 20.26
CA ARG A 143 -5.59 5.71 20.76
C ARG A 143 -6.38 6.92 21.20
N ARG A 144 -7.56 7.16 20.62
CA ARG A 144 -8.47 8.24 21.04
C ARG A 144 -9.51 7.80 22.07
N ALA A 145 -9.58 6.51 22.38
CA ALA A 145 -10.42 5.94 23.43
C ALA A 145 -9.71 5.96 24.78
N ALA A 146 -8.37 5.83 24.80
CA ALA A 146 -7.56 5.93 26.01
C ALA A 146 -7.71 7.32 26.66
N PRO A 147 -8.21 7.42 27.90
CA PRO A 147 -8.29 8.69 28.61
C PRO A 147 -6.89 9.22 28.90
N SER A 148 -6.70 10.53 28.73
CA SER A 148 -5.56 11.26 29.26
C SER A 148 -5.57 11.15 30.78
N ALA A 149 -4.70 10.28 31.31
CA ALA A 149 -4.40 10.21 32.74
C ALA A 149 -3.61 11.45 33.18
#